data_AF-A0A9Q0LRA7-F1
#
_entry.id   AF-A0A9Q0LRA7-F1
#
_cell.length_a   1.000
_cell.length_b   1.000
_cell.length_c   1.000
_cell.angle_alpha   90.00
_cell.angle_beta   90.00
_cell.angle_gamma   90.00
#
_symmetry.space_group_name_H-M   'P 1'
#
loop_
_entity.id
_entity.type
_entity.pdbx_description
1 polymer ?
#
loop_
_entity_poly.entity_id
_entity_poly.type
_entity_poly.pdbx_seq_one_letter_code
_entity_poly.pdbx_strand_id
1 'polypeptide(L)'
;MNLNKSIIFLVLFLIIFGSFCQYDDIIQKLSQQISGLQVQKSTKINFPFEWEKQKGIYESWVHINVHGNVFMQTIRNDVKFFDDNFFVTAWINQILLEANKIGTIQLDKDQLLNAILVEDTYLDHHSLGDPIVNFWPERFINGTWMSYPINLVVPIDDEEGFGNVVHKLLDFLGLDSLWKYIEPFLQFSSEALAAFHIPPDADDTSVNLAMGCLLYENKDKFPDAFDSWWSSNKNISRIMKYLTDYAYYPLMNDENLDLIDSRTYYFMHEFLESGVVKDKSFGIVTTWLMDRLKSKNGYPTEFMPFNMNNVDASVCSNFIYGLSQLSVSQLIPLNEWISDEIKNLFVNTATYVNWVIQTGRLLERPDLGILYYPPIYDMYWFVSRTLSLFSGNSFPDPIFETVYNMLLSTMENEGTAQILKAVQEDSNNAWWDDFLGDNDTNLIGKHVNNAEDRIFTTSIAMNALIDTWTIRNDYKYTWRQETPEYIKDIIQKGINWLVKYSISSTYKPENPFFSGSGKSPDSMPFWYPATYIEYLNGTVVPPDSPPSVITTYLITAMEGILSSDDYNHMVYDELHFQSPTPTNFTGFNSATFFPYWSSPAFTYSTTLLAISKYSTITQSENKN
;
A
#
# COMPACT_ATOMS: atom_id res chain seq x y z
N MET A 1 42.45 -35.42 -26.32
CA MET A 1 41.15 -35.52 -25.61
C MET A 1 41.05 -34.66 -24.33
N ASN A 2 42.14 -34.32 -23.62
CA ASN A 2 42.05 -33.53 -22.38
C ASN A 2 41.86 -32.01 -22.59
N LEU A 3 42.27 -31.44 -23.74
CA LEU A 3 42.17 -29.99 -23.98
C LEU A 3 40.71 -29.50 -24.11
N ASN A 4 39.82 -30.33 -24.70
CA ASN A 4 38.40 -29.98 -24.84
C ASN A 4 37.66 -29.98 -23.50
N LYS A 5 38.06 -30.82 -22.53
CA LYS A 5 37.44 -30.82 -21.19
C LYS A 5 37.80 -29.57 -20.40
N SER A 6 39.05 -29.11 -20.48
CA SER A 6 39.49 -27.89 -19.79
C SER A 6 38.88 -26.61 -20.38
N ILE A 7 38.65 -26.54 -21.70
CA ILE A 7 37.98 -25.40 -22.33
C ILE A 7 36.49 -25.40 -21.99
N ILE A 8 35.82 -26.55 -22.04
CA ILE A 8 34.42 -26.66 -21.60
C ILE A 8 34.28 -26.30 -20.12
N PHE A 9 35.20 -26.75 -19.27
CA PHE A 9 35.21 -26.40 -17.85
C PHE A 9 35.48 -24.91 -17.63
N LEU A 10 36.40 -24.29 -18.37
CA LEU A 10 36.68 -22.85 -18.27
C LEU A 10 35.49 -22.00 -18.77
N VAL A 11 34.83 -22.41 -19.85
CA VAL A 11 33.64 -21.73 -20.39
C VAL A 11 32.45 -21.89 -19.44
N LEU A 12 32.21 -23.09 -18.89
CA LEU A 12 31.21 -23.29 -17.84
C LEU A 12 31.54 -22.47 -16.58
N PHE A 13 32.81 -22.45 -16.16
CA PHE A 13 33.26 -21.66 -15.01
C PHE A 13 33.06 -20.16 -15.22
N LEU A 14 33.35 -19.64 -16.42
CA LEU A 14 33.15 -18.23 -16.78
C LEU A 14 31.68 -17.85 -16.93
N ILE A 15 30.83 -18.74 -17.44
CA ILE A 15 29.38 -18.52 -17.54
C ILE A 15 28.75 -18.53 -16.15
N ILE A 16 29.12 -19.50 -15.30
CA ILE A 16 28.58 -19.63 -13.94
C ILE A 16 29.04 -18.45 -13.07
N PHE A 17 30.35 -18.13 -13.01
CA PHE A 17 30.84 -16.99 -12.23
C PHE A 17 30.44 -15.63 -12.81
N GLY A 18 30.31 -15.51 -14.14
CA GLY A 18 29.89 -14.27 -14.79
C GLY A 18 28.48 -13.84 -14.39
N SER A 19 27.53 -14.78 -14.33
CA SER A 19 26.16 -14.50 -13.90
C SER A 19 26.07 -14.17 -12.39
N PHE A 20 26.91 -14.79 -11.54
CA PHE A 20 26.94 -14.46 -10.10
C PHE A 20 27.47 -13.05 -9.83
N CYS A 21 28.55 -12.64 -10.51
CA CYS A 21 29.07 -11.28 -10.35
C CYS A 21 28.10 -10.19 -10.83
N GLN A 22 27.11 -10.53 -11.66
CA GLN A 22 26.15 -9.57 -12.20
C GLN A 22 25.08 -9.17 -11.18
N TYR A 23 24.55 -10.11 -10.39
CA TYR A 23 23.52 -9.79 -9.38
C TYR A 23 24.07 -8.97 -8.22
N ASP A 24 25.24 -9.36 -7.69
CA ASP A 24 25.86 -8.67 -6.56
C ASP A 24 26.18 -7.20 -6.88
N ASP A 25 26.67 -6.90 -8.09
CA ASP A 25 26.96 -5.53 -8.54
C ASP A 25 25.68 -4.67 -8.61
N ILE A 26 24.59 -5.21 -9.14
CA ILE A 26 23.30 -4.49 -9.20
C ILE A 26 22.71 -4.30 -7.80
N ILE A 27 22.72 -5.32 -6.95
CA ILE A 27 22.26 -5.22 -5.56
C ILE A 27 23.04 -4.13 -4.82
N GLN A 28 24.37 -4.09 -4.98
CA GLN A 28 25.21 -3.05 -4.35
C GLN A 28 24.85 -1.65 -4.85
N LYS A 29 24.64 -1.47 -6.16
CA LYS A 29 24.23 -0.18 -6.73
C LYS A 29 22.86 0.26 -6.26
N LEU A 30 21.88 -0.64 -6.20
CA LEU A 30 20.56 -0.36 -5.66
C LEU A 30 20.64 0.04 -4.18
N SER A 31 21.42 -0.69 -3.38
CA SER A 31 21.66 -0.35 -1.97
C SER A 31 22.24 1.06 -1.82
N GLN A 32 23.22 1.43 -2.65
CA GLN A 32 23.78 2.79 -2.67
C GLN A 32 22.75 3.86 -3.07
N GLN A 33 21.88 3.59 -4.04
CA GLN A 33 20.80 4.52 -4.41
C GLN A 33 19.81 4.72 -3.26
N ILE A 34 19.40 3.64 -2.60
CA ILE A 34 18.48 3.67 -1.46
C ILE A 34 19.08 4.51 -0.32
N SER A 35 20.32 4.23 0.10
CA SER A 35 21.00 5.00 1.15
C SER A 35 21.17 6.48 0.75
N GLY A 36 21.43 6.76 -0.52
CA GLY A 36 21.56 8.13 -1.05
C GLY A 36 20.27 8.95 -1.02
N LEU A 37 19.11 8.28 -0.94
CA LEU A 37 17.78 8.89 -0.86
C LEU A 37 17.24 8.98 0.58
N GLN A 38 18.01 8.58 1.59
CA GLN A 38 17.66 8.88 2.98
C GLN A 38 18.04 10.31 3.32
N VAL A 39 17.12 11.06 3.93
CA VAL A 39 17.37 12.42 4.39
C VAL A 39 18.42 12.43 5.50
N GLN A 40 19.56 13.06 5.21
CA GLN A 40 20.71 13.08 6.12
C GLN A 40 20.64 14.19 7.18
N LYS A 41 19.82 15.21 6.95
CA LYS A 41 19.70 16.38 7.84
C LYS A 41 18.29 16.93 7.79
N SER A 42 17.73 17.21 8.98
CA SER A 42 16.43 17.88 9.06
C SER A 42 16.51 19.33 8.59
N THR A 43 15.51 19.75 7.82
CA THR A 43 15.29 21.13 7.38
C THR A 43 13.90 21.57 7.87
N LYS A 44 13.71 22.88 8.03
CA LYS A 44 12.38 23.44 8.33
C LYS A 44 11.78 23.97 7.04
N ILE A 45 10.46 23.95 6.94
CA ILE A 45 9.79 24.55 5.79
C ILE A 45 10.12 26.05 5.69
N ASN A 46 10.46 26.48 4.47
CA ASN A 46 10.60 27.86 4.05
C ASN A 46 10.01 27.96 2.64
N PHE A 47 8.69 27.82 2.58
CA PHE A 47 7.94 27.75 1.32
C PHE A 47 8.04 29.08 0.53
N PRO A 48 8.19 29.04 -0.81
CA PRO A 48 8.28 27.87 -1.71
C PRO A 48 9.71 27.37 -1.96
N PHE A 49 10.70 27.81 -1.18
CA PHE A 49 12.12 27.58 -1.48
C PHE A 49 12.67 26.28 -0.88
N GLU A 50 12.14 25.85 0.27
CA GLU A 50 12.62 24.68 1.00
C GLU A 50 11.46 23.97 1.68
N TRP A 51 11.39 22.65 1.51
CA TRP A 51 10.46 21.77 2.21
C TRP A 51 10.99 21.45 3.62
N GLU A 52 10.09 21.20 4.55
CA GLU A 52 10.46 20.48 5.77
C GLU A 52 10.92 19.07 5.37
N LYS A 53 12.00 18.61 5.98
CA LYS A 53 12.46 17.23 5.85
C LYS A 53 12.92 16.77 7.21
N GLN A 54 12.61 15.54 7.59
CA GLN A 54 13.11 14.95 8.83
C GLN A 54 14.29 14.01 8.58
N LYS A 55 15.38 14.13 9.34
CA LYS A 55 16.51 13.20 9.25
C LYS A 55 16.03 11.77 9.50
N GLY A 56 16.40 10.84 8.63
CA GLY A 56 16.12 9.41 8.77
C GLY A 56 15.04 8.88 7.82
N ILE A 57 14.13 9.74 7.35
CA ILE A 57 13.11 9.33 6.38
C ILE A 57 13.73 9.11 4.99
N TYR A 58 13.07 8.34 4.16
CA TYR A 58 13.40 8.26 2.73
C TYR A 58 12.50 9.21 1.93
N GLU A 59 13.04 9.76 0.84
CA GLU A 59 12.28 10.72 0.04
C GLU A 59 10.98 10.13 -0.51
N SER A 60 9.88 10.82 -0.23
CA SER A 60 8.54 10.55 -0.74
C SER A 60 7.96 11.85 -1.28
N TRP A 61 7.12 11.73 -2.31
CA TRP A 61 6.55 12.88 -3.01
C TRP A 61 5.07 12.66 -3.25
N VAL A 62 4.26 13.70 -3.02
CA VAL A 62 2.87 13.74 -3.48
C VAL A 62 2.83 14.35 -4.87
N HIS A 63 2.21 13.62 -5.78
CA HIS A 63 2.00 13.98 -7.17
C HIS A 63 0.51 14.10 -7.46
N ILE A 64 0.18 14.71 -8.60
CA ILE A 64 -1.18 14.75 -9.13
C ILE A 64 -1.24 13.79 -10.31
N ASN A 65 -2.12 12.79 -10.24
CA ASN A 65 -2.37 11.95 -11.40
C ASN A 65 -3.14 12.75 -12.44
N VAL A 66 -2.50 13.05 -13.55
CA VAL A 66 -3.10 13.59 -14.78
C VAL A 66 -2.56 12.78 -15.95
N HIS A 67 -3.37 12.57 -16.98
CA HIS A 67 -2.95 11.87 -18.20
C HIS A 67 -3.22 12.74 -19.42
N GLY A 68 -2.55 12.41 -20.52
CA GLY A 68 -2.76 13.09 -21.79
C GLY A 68 -1.44 13.38 -22.49
N ASN A 69 -1.33 14.56 -23.07
CA ASN A 69 -0.15 14.90 -23.87
C ASN A 69 1.10 15.15 -22.98
N VAL A 70 2.24 15.43 -23.62
CA VAL A 70 3.50 15.72 -22.94
C VAL A 70 3.41 16.80 -21.85
N PHE A 71 2.47 17.76 -21.95
CA PHE A 71 2.29 18.76 -20.89
C PHE A 71 1.68 18.16 -19.62
N MET A 72 0.71 17.25 -19.77
CA MET A 72 0.13 16.53 -18.63
C MET A 72 1.18 15.61 -17.99
N GLN A 73 1.96 14.93 -18.82
CA GLN A 73 3.10 14.15 -18.34
C GLN A 73 4.09 15.02 -17.54
N THR A 74 4.43 16.22 -18.02
CA THR A 74 5.29 17.17 -17.29
C THR A 74 4.68 17.57 -15.96
N ILE A 75 3.38 17.89 -15.91
CA ILE A 75 2.69 18.22 -14.66
C ILE A 75 2.80 17.04 -13.67
N ARG A 76 2.43 15.84 -14.09
CA ARG A 76 2.48 14.63 -13.26
C ARG A 76 3.86 14.36 -12.68
N ASN A 77 4.92 14.59 -13.46
CA ASN A 77 6.29 14.28 -13.05
C ASN A 77 6.97 15.38 -12.22
N ASP A 78 6.74 16.64 -12.59
CA ASP A 78 7.55 17.76 -12.11
C ASP A 78 6.80 18.61 -11.06
N VAL A 79 5.46 18.56 -11.03
CA VAL A 79 4.66 19.19 -9.98
C VAL A 79 4.44 18.20 -8.85
N LYS A 80 5.25 18.33 -7.81
CA LYS A 80 5.21 17.44 -6.65
C LYS A 80 5.62 18.13 -5.35
N PHE A 81 5.13 17.61 -4.24
CA PHE A 81 5.34 18.13 -2.89
C PHE A 81 6.08 17.08 -2.08
N PHE A 82 7.12 17.48 -1.34
CA PHE A 82 7.83 16.53 -0.47
C PHE A 82 6.90 16.08 0.65
N ASP A 83 6.90 14.80 0.96
CA ASP A 83 6.03 14.22 1.98
C ASP A 83 6.82 13.48 3.05
N ASP A 84 6.53 13.78 4.31
CA ASP A 84 7.10 13.14 5.49
C ASP A 84 6.08 12.12 6.04
N ASN A 85 5.83 11.02 5.33
CA ASN A 85 4.95 9.94 5.82
C ASN A 85 5.75 8.81 6.49
N PHE A 86 5.09 8.12 7.43
CA PHE A 86 5.61 6.93 8.11
C PHE A 86 5.87 5.79 7.13
N PHE A 87 4.87 5.55 6.27
CA PHE A 87 4.71 4.35 5.46
C PHE A 87 5.94 3.99 4.62
N VAL A 88 6.48 4.93 3.84
CA VAL A 88 7.63 4.70 2.94
C VAL A 88 8.85 4.26 3.72
N THR A 89 9.14 4.93 4.82
CA THR A 89 10.34 4.66 5.62
C THR A 89 10.26 3.28 6.26
N ALA A 90 9.12 2.94 6.83
CA ALA A 90 8.89 1.64 7.46
C ALA A 90 9.02 0.48 6.46
N TRP A 91 8.40 0.60 5.27
CA TRP A 91 8.47 -0.43 4.24
C TRP A 91 9.88 -0.63 3.68
N ILE A 92 10.60 0.45 3.40
CA ILE A 92 12.00 0.36 2.95
C ILE A 92 12.84 -0.36 4.02
N ASN A 93 12.68 -0.01 5.30
CA ASN A 93 13.41 -0.65 6.38
C ASN A 93 13.08 -2.14 6.52
N GLN A 94 11.80 -2.53 6.40
CA GLN A 94 11.42 -3.95 6.39
C GLN A 94 12.10 -4.70 5.25
N ILE A 95 12.07 -4.15 4.03
CA ILE A 95 12.73 -4.75 2.86
C ILE A 95 14.24 -4.89 3.08
N LEU A 96 14.90 -3.85 3.59
CA LEU A 96 16.34 -3.87 3.85
C LEU A 96 16.70 -4.87 4.95
N LEU A 97 15.89 -4.97 6.01
CA LEU A 97 16.06 -5.97 7.06
C LEU A 97 15.90 -7.40 6.51
N GLU A 98 14.90 -7.62 5.66
CA GLU A 98 14.71 -8.90 4.96
C GLU A 98 15.92 -9.25 4.08
N ALA A 99 16.36 -8.33 3.22
CA ALA A 99 17.52 -8.54 2.34
C ALA A 99 18.83 -8.79 3.12
N ASN A 100 19.01 -8.09 4.24
CA ASN A 100 20.12 -8.31 5.17
C ASN A 100 20.05 -9.67 5.87
N LYS A 101 18.83 -10.14 6.20
CA LYS A 101 18.61 -11.46 6.79
C LYS A 101 18.90 -12.59 5.80
N ILE A 102 18.56 -12.39 4.52
CA ILE A 102 18.91 -13.27 3.41
C ILE A 102 20.44 -13.28 3.16
N GLY A 103 21.15 -12.23 3.59
CA GLY A 103 22.61 -12.14 3.50
C GLY A 103 23.13 -11.58 2.18
N THR A 104 22.27 -10.89 1.42
CA THR A 104 22.61 -10.27 0.12
C THR A 104 23.11 -8.84 0.25
N ILE A 105 22.79 -8.18 1.36
CA ILE A 105 23.29 -6.85 1.71
C ILE A 105 23.83 -6.86 3.13
N GLN A 106 24.70 -5.89 3.41
CA GLN A 106 25.06 -5.47 4.76
C GLN A 106 24.38 -4.13 5.03
N LEU A 107 23.31 -4.15 5.82
CA LEU A 107 22.57 -2.94 6.17
C LEU A 107 23.41 -2.06 7.11
N ASP A 108 23.50 -0.77 6.78
CA ASP A 108 24.19 0.20 7.61
C ASP A 108 23.42 0.47 8.91
N LYS A 109 24.15 0.45 10.03
CA LYS A 109 23.55 0.56 11.37
C LYS A 109 23.00 1.95 11.64
N ASP A 110 23.72 2.97 11.21
CA ASP A 110 23.34 4.36 11.45
C ASP A 110 22.16 4.75 10.56
N GLN A 111 22.14 4.28 9.31
CA GLN A 111 21.01 4.41 8.39
C GLN A 111 19.73 3.85 9.01
N LEU A 112 19.77 2.61 9.51
CA LEU A 112 18.62 1.97 10.15
C LEU A 112 18.21 2.72 11.43
N LEU A 113 19.16 3.02 12.32
CA LEU A 113 18.87 3.70 13.59
C LEU A 113 18.23 5.08 13.37
N ASN A 114 18.74 5.86 12.41
CA ASN A 114 18.14 7.17 12.10
C ASN A 114 16.70 7.03 11.61
N ALA A 115 16.38 5.98 10.86
CA ALA A 115 15.04 5.73 10.37
C ALA A 115 14.07 5.35 11.49
N ILE A 116 14.49 4.44 12.40
CA ILE A 116 13.68 4.07 13.57
C ILE A 116 13.42 5.28 14.48
N LEU A 117 14.43 6.13 14.70
CA LEU A 117 14.29 7.31 15.56
C LEU A 117 13.27 8.33 15.03
N VAL A 118 13.09 8.42 13.71
CA VAL A 118 12.09 9.33 13.13
C VAL A 118 10.70 8.68 13.08
N GLU A 119 10.61 7.36 12.87
CA GLU A 119 9.36 6.61 12.90
C GLU A 119 8.65 6.70 14.27
N ASP A 120 9.40 6.78 15.38
CA ASP A 120 8.84 7.01 16.72
C ASP A 120 8.05 8.33 16.84
N THR A 121 8.24 9.29 15.92
CA THR A 121 7.51 10.57 15.92
C THR A 121 6.10 10.47 15.35
N TYR A 122 5.73 9.33 14.77
CA TYR A 122 4.43 9.07 14.16
C TYR A 122 3.48 8.33 15.11
N LEU A 123 3.90 8.01 16.33
CA LEU A 123 3.04 7.40 17.32
C LEU A 123 1.89 8.33 17.70
N ASP A 124 0.70 7.74 17.82
CA ASP A 124 -0.51 8.47 18.18
C ASP A 124 -0.44 9.01 19.61
N HIS A 125 -0.55 10.33 19.74
CA HIS A 125 -0.53 11.03 21.03
C HIS A 125 -1.83 10.81 21.82
N HIS A 126 -2.92 10.38 21.18
CA HIS A 126 -4.19 10.08 21.87
C HIS A 126 -4.19 8.70 22.56
N SER A 127 -3.35 7.77 22.10
CA SER A 127 -3.30 6.38 22.55
C SER A 127 -2.56 6.13 23.88
N LEU A 128 -2.09 7.19 24.56
CA LEU A 128 -1.36 7.12 25.84
C LEU A 128 -0.10 6.23 25.80
N GLY A 129 0.60 6.19 24.66
CA GLY A 129 1.82 5.40 24.48
C GLY A 129 1.55 3.94 24.13
N ASP A 130 0.37 3.63 23.57
CA ASP A 130 0.16 2.38 22.86
C ASP A 130 0.85 2.46 21.47
N PRO A 131 1.30 1.33 20.88
CA PRO A 131 2.05 1.30 19.62
C PRO A 131 1.15 1.47 18.38
N ILE A 132 0.29 2.49 18.41
CA ILE A 132 -0.61 2.87 17.32
C ILE A 132 0.04 3.99 16.53
N VAL A 133 0.03 3.90 15.20
CA VAL A 133 0.82 4.77 14.31
C VAL A 133 -0.08 5.56 13.38
N ASN A 134 0.26 6.84 13.21
CA ASN A 134 -0.34 7.74 12.22
C ASN A 134 0.47 7.74 10.91
N PHE A 135 -0.20 7.98 9.79
CA PHE A 135 0.45 8.14 8.49
C PHE A 135 1.38 9.35 8.44
N TRP A 136 0.99 10.45 9.08
CA TRP A 136 1.76 11.70 9.19
C TRP A 136 2.05 12.05 10.65
N PRO A 137 3.11 12.85 10.93
CA PRO A 137 3.37 13.30 12.28
C PRO A 137 2.26 14.23 12.79
N GLU A 138 1.98 14.15 14.08
CA GLU A 138 0.99 15.01 14.72
C GLU A 138 1.60 16.32 15.23
N ARG A 139 0.78 17.37 15.27
CA ARG A 139 1.12 18.63 15.93
C ARG A 139 0.03 19.05 16.89
N PHE A 140 0.44 19.61 18.02
CA PHE A 140 -0.48 20.17 18.99
C PHE A 140 -0.98 21.54 18.54
N ILE A 141 -2.20 21.61 18.02
CA ILE A 141 -2.81 22.80 17.43
C ILE A 141 -4.18 23.01 18.08
N ASN A 142 -4.47 24.25 18.47
CA ASN A 142 -5.77 24.64 19.05
C ASN A 142 -6.24 23.78 20.25
N GLY A 143 -5.32 23.19 21.01
CA GLY A 143 -5.63 22.43 22.21
C GLY A 143 -5.81 20.92 22.00
N THR A 144 -5.61 20.41 20.79
CA THR A 144 -5.63 18.97 20.47
C THR A 144 -4.40 18.57 19.64
N TRP A 145 -4.05 17.29 19.67
CA TRP A 145 -3.15 16.72 18.66
C TRP A 145 -3.95 16.43 17.39
N MET A 146 -3.30 16.61 16.25
CA MET A 146 -3.87 16.29 14.95
C MET A 146 -2.74 16.00 13.97
N SER A 147 -2.98 15.04 13.09
CA SER A 147 -2.14 14.79 11.92
C SER A 147 -1.94 16.07 11.12
N TYR A 148 -0.67 16.42 10.83
CA TYR A 148 -0.34 17.72 10.23
C TYR A 148 0.84 17.61 9.25
N PRO A 149 0.60 17.13 8.01
CA PRO A 149 1.62 17.10 6.97
C PRO A 149 1.96 18.52 6.52
N ILE A 150 2.95 19.15 7.17
CA ILE A 150 3.23 20.58 7.00
C ILE A 150 3.53 20.97 5.54
N ASN A 151 4.19 20.09 4.78
CA ASN A 151 4.53 20.34 3.39
C ASN A 151 3.31 20.30 2.45
N LEU A 152 2.17 19.77 2.91
CA LEU A 152 0.88 19.83 2.22
C LEU A 152 0.02 20.96 2.76
N VAL A 153 -0.01 21.15 4.08
CA VAL A 153 -0.86 22.16 4.72
C VAL A 153 -0.40 23.59 4.44
N VAL A 154 0.90 23.90 4.58
CA VAL A 154 1.40 25.28 4.43
C VAL A 154 1.20 25.85 3.01
N PRO A 155 1.49 25.12 1.92
CA PRO A 155 1.19 25.62 0.57
C PRO A 155 -0.30 25.91 0.34
N ILE A 156 -1.17 25.13 1.00
CA ILE A 156 -2.61 25.27 0.89
C ILE A 156 -3.11 26.46 1.74
N ASP A 157 -2.57 26.65 2.95
CA ASP A 157 -2.88 27.83 3.79
C ASP A 157 -2.40 29.15 3.15
N ASP A 158 -1.36 29.11 2.30
CA ASP A 158 -0.86 30.25 1.50
C ASP A 158 -1.36 30.22 0.03
N GLU A 159 -2.53 29.64 -0.23
CA GLU A 159 -3.05 29.45 -1.60
C GLU A 159 -3.10 30.77 -2.39
N GLU A 160 -3.59 31.86 -1.79
CA GLU A 160 -3.62 33.16 -2.46
C GLU A 160 -2.21 33.66 -2.80
N GLY A 161 -1.23 33.45 -1.93
CA GLY A 161 0.16 33.83 -2.18
C GLY A 161 0.80 32.99 -3.28
N PHE A 162 0.71 31.67 -3.15
CA PHE A 162 1.31 30.70 -4.06
C PHE A 162 0.65 30.70 -5.44
N GLY A 163 -0.68 30.62 -5.48
CA GLY A 163 -1.45 30.60 -6.71
C GLY A 163 -1.19 31.84 -7.55
N ASN A 164 -1.12 33.01 -6.92
CA ASN A 164 -0.77 34.25 -7.62
C ASN A 164 0.67 34.25 -8.17
N VAL A 165 1.63 33.61 -7.50
CA VAL A 165 3.01 33.50 -8.00
C VAL A 165 3.10 32.52 -9.16
N VAL A 166 2.47 31.34 -9.04
CA VAL A 166 2.42 30.33 -10.09
C VAL A 166 1.71 30.87 -11.32
N HIS A 167 0.55 31.51 -11.15
CA HIS A 167 -0.19 32.10 -12.26
C HIS A 167 0.61 33.16 -13.00
N LYS A 168 1.26 34.09 -12.28
CA LYS A 168 2.13 35.12 -12.88
C LYS A 168 3.33 34.52 -13.61
N LEU A 169 3.91 33.44 -13.09
CA LEU A 169 5.02 32.76 -13.75
C LEU A 169 4.56 32.07 -15.04
N LEU A 170 3.42 31.39 -15.00
CA LEU A 170 2.82 30.76 -16.19
C LEU A 170 2.48 31.82 -17.24
N ASP A 171 1.86 32.92 -16.85
CA ASP A 171 1.56 34.05 -17.74
C ASP A 171 2.85 34.63 -18.36
N PHE A 172 3.87 34.89 -17.55
CA PHE A 172 5.17 35.37 -18.03
C PHE A 172 5.84 34.42 -19.03
N LEU A 173 5.69 33.10 -18.86
CA LEU A 173 6.22 32.08 -19.75
C LEU A 173 5.33 31.80 -20.97
N GLY A 174 4.17 32.45 -21.09
CA GLY A 174 3.19 32.20 -22.15
C GLY A 174 2.46 30.85 -22.01
N LEU A 175 2.41 30.31 -20.80
CA LEU A 175 1.82 29.03 -20.42
C LEU A 175 0.51 29.17 -19.64
N ASP A 176 -0.16 30.33 -19.70
CA ASP A 176 -1.42 30.61 -18.99
C ASP A 176 -2.49 29.53 -19.20
N SER A 177 -2.52 28.87 -20.36
CA SER A 177 -3.43 27.75 -20.63
C SER A 177 -3.26 26.53 -19.71
N LEU A 178 -2.14 26.42 -18.99
CA LEU A 178 -1.90 25.40 -17.97
C LEU A 178 -2.55 25.76 -16.63
N TRP A 179 -2.84 27.04 -16.39
CA TRP A 179 -3.48 27.49 -15.15
C TRP A 179 -4.80 26.77 -14.92
N LYS A 180 -5.63 26.56 -15.95
CA LYS A 180 -6.89 25.82 -15.83
C LYS A 180 -6.77 24.37 -15.31
N TYR A 181 -5.56 23.80 -15.31
CA TYR A 181 -5.28 22.47 -14.76
C TYR A 181 -4.65 22.53 -13.37
N ILE A 182 -3.97 23.63 -13.04
CA ILE A 182 -3.30 23.86 -11.75
C ILE A 182 -4.24 24.54 -10.75
N GLU A 183 -5.05 25.49 -11.22
CA GLU A 183 -6.02 26.25 -10.45
C GLU A 183 -7.01 25.36 -9.71
N PRO A 184 -7.63 24.31 -10.30
CA PRO A 184 -8.53 23.44 -9.54
C PRO A 184 -7.84 22.68 -8.40
N PHE A 185 -6.55 22.37 -8.53
CA PHE A 185 -5.77 21.75 -7.45
C PHE A 185 -5.48 22.75 -6.33
N LEU A 186 -5.18 24.01 -6.69
CA LEU A 186 -4.99 25.06 -5.70
C LEU A 186 -6.29 25.44 -5.01
N GLN A 187 -7.40 25.56 -5.75
CA GLN A 187 -8.75 25.86 -5.22
C GLN A 187 -9.39 24.71 -4.43
N PHE A 188 -8.74 23.55 -4.37
CA PHE A 188 -9.14 22.42 -3.52
C PHE A 188 -8.98 22.75 -2.00
N SER A 189 -8.37 23.90 -1.68
CA SER A 189 -7.69 24.36 -0.46
C SER A 189 -8.46 24.61 0.85
N SER A 190 -9.65 24.07 1.11
CA SER A 190 -10.17 24.11 2.49
C SER A 190 -10.87 22.83 2.91
N GLU A 191 -11.61 22.22 1.99
CA GLU A 191 -12.15 20.86 2.16
C GLU A 191 -11.03 19.80 2.05
N ALA A 192 -9.96 20.08 1.27
CA ALA A 192 -8.80 19.20 1.16
C ALA A 192 -7.89 19.19 2.40
N LEU A 193 -7.78 20.32 3.10
CA LEU A 193 -7.00 20.37 4.34
C LEU A 193 -7.54 19.38 5.37
N ALA A 194 -8.87 19.30 5.47
CA ALA A 194 -9.53 18.35 6.34
C ALA A 194 -9.18 16.90 5.95
N ALA A 195 -9.02 16.59 4.67
CA ALA A 195 -8.64 15.25 4.19
C ALA A 195 -7.20 14.84 4.59
N PHE A 196 -6.38 15.77 5.08
CA PHE A 196 -5.04 15.47 5.61
C PHE A 196 -5.00 15.28 7.12
N HIS A 197 -6.15 15.41 7.80
CA HIS A 197 -6.27 15.21 9.24
C HIS A 197 -6.87 13.83 9.55
N ILE A 198 -6.26 12.79 9.00
CA ILE A 198 -6.70 11.40 9.16
C ILE A 198 -6.23 10.81 10.50
N PRO A 199 -7.02 9.88 11.10
CA PRO A 199 -6.64 9.20 12.33
C PRO A 199 -5.62 8.08 12.07
N PRO A 200 -5.10 7.44 13.12
CA PRO A 200 -4.31 6.22 12.99
C PRO A 200 -5.08 5.10 12.29
N ASP A 201 -4.36 4.23 11.61
CA ASP A 201 -4.95 3.14 10.83
C ASP A 201 -4.33 1.77 11.14
N ALA A 202 -5.04 0.72 10.73
CA ALA A 202 -4.63 -0.67 10.91
C ALA A 202 -3.45 -1.04 9.99
N ASP A 203 -3.23 -0.28 8.92
CA ASP A 203 -2.22 -0.54 7.90
C ASP A 203 -0.83 -0.18 8.44
N ASP A 204 -0.62 1.09 8.75
CA ASP A 204 0.59 1.65 9.36
C ASP A 204 0.93 0.94 10.67
N THR A 205 -0.09 0.68 11.50
CA THR A 205 0.10 -0.05 12.77
C THR A 205 0.58 -1.49 12.54
N SER A 206 0.07 -2.18 11.52
CA SER A 206 0.50 -3.55 11.20
C SER A 206 1.89 -3.59 10.57
N VAL A 207 2.21 -2.59 9.74
CA VAL A 207 3.54 -2.37 9.17
C VAL A 207 4.55 -2.10 10.30
N ASN A 208 4.23 -1.24 11.26
CA ASN A 208 5.06 -0.99 12.44
C ASN A 208 5.30 -2.27 13.27
N LEU A 209 4.24 -3.05 13.50
CA LEU A 209 4.34 -4.33 14.21
C LEU A 209 5.29 -5.30 13.49
N ALA A 210 5.14 -5.46 12.18
CA ALA A 210 6.01 -6.33 11.38
C ALA A 210 7.48 -5.86 11.42
N MET A 211 7.72 -4.56 11.34
CA MET A 211 9.05 -3.97 11.45
C MET A 211 9.70 -4.27 12.80
N GLY A 212 8.98 -4.08 13.91
CA GLY A 212 9.47 -4.42 15.24
C GLY A 212 9.84 -5.89 15.41
N CYS A 213 9.06 -6.78 14.80
CA CYS A 213 9.36 -8.21 14.77
C CYS A 213 10.63 -8.52 13.96
N LEU A 214 10.82 -7.87 12.80
CA LEU A 214 12.04 -8.02 12.00
C LEU A 214 13.29 -7.45 12.71
N LEU A 215 13.15 -6.33 13.43
CA LEU A 215 14.19 -5.78 14.29
C LEU A 215 14.56 -6.75 15.41
N TYR A 216 13.56 -7.35 16.07
CA TYR A 216 13.77 -8.34 17.12
C TYR A 216 14.54 -9.57 16.63
N GLU A 217 14.19 -10.07 15.46
CA GLU A 217 14.90 -11.18 14.81
C GLU A 217 16.34 -10.82 14.41
N ASN A 218 16.66 -9.54 14.27
CA ASN A 218 17.99 -9.03 13.96
C ASN A 218 18.66 -8.28 15.13
N LYS A 219 18.14 -8.40 16.36
CA LYS A 219 18.60 -7.61 17.53
C LYS A 219 20.07 -7.79 17.87
N ASP A 220 20.65 -8.96 17.56
CA ASP A 220 22.08 -9.21 17.76
C ASP A 220 22.96 -8.36 16.83
N LYS A 221 22.45 -8.00 15.65
CA LYS A 221 23.14 -7.14 14.67
C LYS A 221 22.84 -5.66 14.89
N PHE A 222 21.59 -5.33 15.25
CA PHE A 222 21.07 -3.97 15.40
C PHE A 222 20.42 -3.73 16.77
N PRO A 223 21.16 -3.89 17.88
CA PRO A 223 20.58 -3.78 19.22
C PRO A 223 20.02 -2.38 19.49
N ASP A 224 20.74 -1.32 19.09
CA ASP A 224 20.32 0.07 19.34
C ASP A 224 19.02 0.43 18.59
N ALA A 225 18.86 -0.06 17.36
CA ALA A 225 17.64 0.16 16.58
C ALA A 225 16.45 -0.59 17.21
N PHE A 226 16.66 -1.86 17.61
CA PHE A 226 15.61 -2.61 18.31
C PHE A 226 15.24 -1.98 19.66
N ASP A 227 16.23 -1.58 20.46
CA ASP A 227 16.00 -0.98 21.77
C ASP A 227 15.27 0.36 21.65
N SER A 228 15.58 1.18 20.63
CA SER A 228 14.85 2.42 20.32
C SER A 228 13.39 2.11 20.04
N TRP A 229 13.12 1.24 19.06
CA TRP A 229 11.77 0.86 18.68
C TRP A 229 10.99 0.27 19.87
N TRP A 230 11.60 -0.67 20.59
CA TRP A 230 10.98 -1.32 21.74
C TRP A 230 10.70 -0.34 22.88
N SER A 231 11.49 0.73 23.03
CA SER A 231 11.27 1.72 24.09
C SER A 231 9.92 2.43 23.97
N SER A 232 9.48 2.64 22.72
CA SER A 232 8.25 3.34 22.36
C SER A 232 7.07 2.38 22.09
N ASN A 233 7.33 1.09 21.86
CA ASN A 233 6.33 0.12 21.38
C ASN A 233 6.01 -1.05 22.33
N LYS A 234 6.25 -0.93 23.64
CA LYS A 234 6.17 -2.08 24.59
C LYS A 234 4.80 -2.75 24.69
N ASN A 235 3.71 -2.01 24.51
CA ASN A 235 2.36 -2.48 24.79
C ASN A 235 1.72 -3.18 23.57
N ILE A 236 2.43 -4.12 22.94
CA ILE A 236 1.99 -4.77 21.68
C ILE A 236 0.60 -5.40 21.78
N SER A 237 0.23 -6.03 22.90
CA SER A 237 -1.11 -6.61 23.08
C SER A 237 -2.25 -5.58 22.97
N ARG A 238 -1.98 -4.28 23.14
CA ARG A 238 -2.98 -3.23 22.97
C ARG A 238 -3.40 -3.08 21.52
N ILE A 239 -2.50 -3.31 20.55
CA ILE A 239 -2.84 -3.29 19.10
C ILE A 239 -4.03 -4.20 18.83
N MET A 240 -4.02 -5.42 19.38
CA MET A 240 -5.11 -6.38 19.21
C MET A 240 -6.46 -5.82 19.68
N LYS A 241 -6.46 -5.06 20.78
CA LYS A 241 -7.67 -4.40 21.27
C LYS A 241 -8.18 -3.33 20.30
N TYR A 242 -7.31 -2.48 19.75
CA TYR A 242 -7.74 -1.48 18.75
C TYR A 242 -8.30 -2.18 17.50
N LEU A 243 -7.63 -3.22 17.01
CA LEU A 243 -8.08 -3.99 15.84
C LEU A 243 -9.47 -4.61 16.06
N THR A 244 -9.76 -5.14 17.24
CA THR A 244 -11.08 -5.71 17.55
C THR A 244 -12.15 -4.65 17.83
N ASP A 245 -11.78 -3.56 18.50
CA ASP A 245 -12.71 -2.49 18.90
C ASP A 245 -13.21 -1.68 17.69
N TYR A 246 -12.48 -1.63 16.57
CA TYR A 246 -12.85 -0.83 15.39
C TYR A 246 -13.11 -1.67 14.13
N ALA A 247 -13.02 -3.00 14.21
CA ALA A 247 -13.39 -3.89 13.12
C ALA A 247 -14.88 -3.78 12.75
N TYR A 248 -15.20 -4.17 11.52
CA TYR A 248 -16.57 -4.20 11.01
C TYR A 248 -17.25 -5.51 11.37
N TYR A 249 -18.38 -5.43 12.08
CA TYR A 249 -19.21 -6.55 12.49
C TYR A 249 -20.67 -6.35 12.01
N PRO A 250 -21.05 -6.87 10.83
CA PRO A 250 -22.32 -6.57 10.17
C PRO A 250 -23.59 -6.95 10.95
N LEU A 251 -23.48 -7.79 11.99
CA LEU A 251 -24.62 -8.31 12.77
C LEU A 251 -24.65 -7.80 14.23
N MET A 252 -23.77 -6.86 14.61
CA MET A 252 -23.64 -6.46 16.01
C MET A 252 -24.82 -5.65 16.55
N ASN A 253 -25.54 -4.91 15.70
CA ASN A 253 -26.58 -3.95 16.09
C ASN A 253 -25.99 -2.80 16.96
N ASP A 254 -24.87 -2.25 16.50
CA ASP A 254 -24.16 -1.10 17.06
C ASP A 254 -23.63 -0.27 15.90
N GLU A 255 -24.16 0.95 15.73
CA GLU A 255 -23.84 1.84 14.62
C GLU A 255 -22.34 2.20 14.49
N ASN A 256 -21.54 1.93 15.51
CA ASN A 256 -20.09 2.12 15.45
C ASN A 256 -19.35 0.93 14.83
N LEU A 257 -20.00 -0.23 14.73
CA LEU A 257 -19.42 -1.51 14.33
C LEU A 257 -20.13 -2.14 13.14
N ASP A 258 -21.42 -1.88 12.92
CA ASP A 258 -22.23 -2.51 11.87
C ASP A 258 -22.55 -1.62 10.66
N LEU A 259 -22.09 -0.37 10.69
CA LEU A 259 -22.10 0.55 9.55
C LEU A 259 -20.75 0.51 8.82
N ILE A 260 -20.82 0.54 7.48
CA ILE A 260 -19.63 0.58 6.63
C ILE A 260 -19.83 1.51 5.43
N ASP A 261 -18.73 2.01 4.87
CA ASP A 261 -18.71 2.83 3.65
C ASP A 261 -19.48 2.15 2.51
N SER A 262 -20.35 2.91 1.84
CA SER A 262 -21.22 2.41 0.76
C SER A 262 -20.44 1.75 -0.39
N ARG A 263 -19.23 2.22 -0.69
CA ARG A 263 -18.36 1.65 -1.75
C ARG A 263 -17.82 0.31 -1.33
N THR A 264 -17.35 0.21 -0.08
CA THR A 264 -16.91 -1.06 0.51
C THR A 264 -18.05 -2.08 0.47
N TYR A 265 -19.25 -1.69 0.89
CA TYR A 265 -20.40 -2.58 0.83
C TYR A 265 -20.71 -3.04 -0.60
N TYR A 266 -20.77 -2.12 -1.56
CA TYR A 266 -20.97 -2.46 -2.98
C TYR A 266 -19.90 -3.43 -3.50
N PHE A 267 -18.65 -3.24 -3.09
CA PHE A 267 -17.55 -4.10 -3.49
C PHE A 267 -17.71 -5.52 -2.93
N MET A 268 -18.11 -5.66 -1.66
CA MET A 268 -18.13 -6.93 -0.92
C MET A 268 -19.52 -7.53 -0.65
N HIS A 269 -20.59 -7.01 -1.24
CA HIS A 269 -21.96 -7.48 -0.99
C HIS A 269 -22.11 -9.00 -1.21
N GLU A 270 -21.63 -9.51 -2.35
CA GLU A 270 -21.68 -10.95 -2.66
C GLU A 270 -20.91 -11.80 -1.64
N PHE A 271 -19.79 -11.27 -1.12
CA PHE A 271 -19.05 -11.94 -0.06
C PHE A 271 -19.90 -12.03 1.22
N LEU A 272 -20.51 -10.93 1.66
CA LEU A 272 -21.35 -10.89 2.86
C LEU A 272 -22.57 -11.80 2.75
N GLU A 273 -23.22 -11.84 1.58
CA GLU A 273 -24.42 -12.67 1.35
C GLU A 273 -24.09 -14.16 1.13
N SER A 274 -22.84 -14.52 0.82
CA SER A 274 -22.44 -15.91 0.50
C SER A 274 -22.61 -16.95 1.63
N GLY A 275 -23.03 -16.53 2.83
CA GLY A 275 -23.22 -17.38 4.00
C GLY A 275 -21.95 -17.56 4.84
N VAL A 276 -20.88 -16.82 4.56
CA VAL A 276 -19.67 -16.73 5.42
C VAL A 276 -19.97 -16.05 6.75
N VAL A 277 -20.90 -15.08 6.77
CA VAL A 277 -21.36 -14.40 7.97
C VAL A 277 -22.41 -15.27 8.67
N LYS A 278 -22.02 -15.91 9.79
CA LYS A 278 -22.88 -16.88 10.50
C LYS A 278 -23.54 -16.33 11.75
N ASP A 279 -22.84 -15.46 12.46
CA ASP A 279 -23.27 -14.88 13.72
C ASP A 279 -22.53 -13.57 14.03
N LYS A 280 -22.81 -12.99 15.20
CA LYS A 280 -22.27 -11.69 15.63
C LYS A 280 -20.75 -11.65 15.85
N SER A 281 -20.08 -12.80 15.90
CA SER A 281 -18.61 -12.87 16.04
C SER A 281 -17.88 -12.72 14.71
N PHE A 282 -18.59 -12.68 13.58
CA PHE A 282 -17.98 -12.41 12.29
C PHE A 282 -17.57 -10.93 12.22
N GLY A 283 -16.26 -10.69 12.30
CA GLY A 283 -15.64 -9.38 12.09
C GLY A 283 -14.62 -9.40 10.96
N ILE A 284 -14.45 -8.27 10.27
CA ILE A 284 -13.39 -8.00 9.29
C ILE A 284 -12.63 -6.75 9.74
N VAL A 285 -11.30 -6.75 9.62
CA VAL A 285 -10.51 -5.57 9.92
C VAL A 285 -10.89 -4.42 8.98
N THR A 286 -10.92 -3.22 9.52
CA THR A 286 -11.19 -1.98 8.80
C THR A 286 -9.92 -1.16 8.69
N THR A 287 -9.92 -0.13 7.85
CA THR A 287 -8.76 0.73 7.66
C THR A 287 -8.48 1.55 8.91
N TRP A 288 -9.44 2.35 9.39
CA TRP A 288 -9.18 3.33 10.44
C TRP A 288 -9.37 2.75 11.84
N LEU A 289 -8.49 3.09 12.78
CA LEU A 289 -8.61 2.69 14.19
C LEU A 289 -9.44 3.72 14.97
N MET A 290 -10.60 4.06 14.40
CA MET A 290 -11.52 5.06 14.90
C MET A 290 -12.96 4.63 14.58
N ASP A 291 -13.88 4.86 15.52
CA ASP A 291 -15.31 4.65 15.31
C ASP A 291 -16.00 5.90 14.75
N ARG A 292 -17.21 5.71 14.23
CA ARG A 292 -18.04 6.77 13.63
C ARG A 292 -18.29 7.92 14.58
N LEU A 293 -18.61 7.64 15.85
CA LEU A 293 -18.92 8.67 16.84
C LEU A 293 -17.71 9.55 17.13
N LYS A 294 -16.52 8.97 17.27
CA LYS A 294 -15.26 9.70 17.45
C LYS A 294 -14.96 10.55 16.22
N SER A 295 -15.05 9.97 15.01
CA SER A 295 -14.84 10.70 13.75
C SER A 295 -15.76 11.91 13.64
N LYS A 296 -17.05 11.73 13.93
CA LYS A 296 -18.06 12.79 13.89
C LYS A 296 -17.75 13.92 14.87
N ASN A 297 -17.32 13.59 16.09
CA ASN A 297 -16.97 14.58 17.12
C ASN A 297 -15.61 15.25 16.87
N GLY A 298 -14.71 14.57 16.16
CA GLY A 298 -13.38 15.05 15.81
C GLY A 298 -13.34 15.92 14.55
N TYR A 299 -14.40 15.98 13.75
CA TYR A 299 -14.41 16.82 12.55
C TYR A 299 -14.35 18.33 12.86
N PRO A 300 -13.52 19.14 12.14
CA PRO A 300 -12.63 18.78 11.03
C PRO A 300 -11.16 18.54 11.47
N THR A 301 -10.90 18.30 12.75
CA THR A 301 -9.54 18.18 13.32
C THR A 301 -8.93 16.79 13.22
N GLU A 302 -9.73 15.73 13.38
CA GLU A 302 -9.28 14.34 13.19
C GLU A 302 -10.52 13.50 12.86
N PHE A 303 -10.57 12.92 11.67
CA PHE A 303 -11.75 12.16 11.25
C PHE A 303 -11.42 11.19 10.11
N MET A 304 -12.16 10.09 10.05
CA MET A 304 -12.07 9.16 8.92
C MET A 304 -12.55 9.86 7.64
N PRO A 305 -11.93 9.63 6.47
CA PRO A 305 -12.48 10.06 5.18
C PRO A 305 -13.98 9.73 5.07
N PHE A 306 -14.78 10.72 4.69
CA PHE A 306 -16.25 10.62 4.63
C PHE A 306 -16.95 10.26 5.96
N ASN A 307 -16.24 10.36 7.10
CA ASN A 307 -16.71 10.02 8.44
C ASN A 307 -17.24 8.58 8.58
N MET A 308 -16.74 7.67 7.76
CA MET A 308 -17.13 6.27 7.75
C MET A 308 -15.93 5.37 7.51
N ASN A 309 -15.91 4.23 8.19
CA ASN A 309 -14.84 3.27 8.02
C ASN A 309 -15.03 2.44 6.75
N ASN A 310 -13.94 1.88 6.24
CA ASN A 310 -13.91 1.08 5.02
C ASN A 310 -13.09 -0.19 5.24
N VAL A 311 -13.32 -1.19 4.37
CA VAL A 311 -12.50 -2.40 4.29
C VAL A 311 -11.71 -2.33 2.98
N ASP A 312 -10.39 -2.27 3.09
CA ASP A 312 -9.45 -2.31 1.97
C ASP A 312 -8.69 -3.65 1.99
N ALA A 313 -8.64 -4.34 0.85
CA ALA A 313 -8.00 -5.65 0.74
C ALA A 313 -6.48 -5.61 0.96
N SER A 314 -5.81 -4.50 0.66
CA SER A 314 -4.37 -4.35 0.92
C SER A 314 -4.11 -4.15 2.41
N VAL A 315 -4.91 -3.33 3.09
CA VAL A 315 -4.86 -3.13 4.55
C VAL A 315 -5.12 -4.44 5.28
N CYS A 316 -6.13 -5.19 4.84
CA CYS A 316 -6.41 -6.54 5.32
C CYS A 316 -5.20 -7.46 5.18
N SER A 317 -4.48 -7.37 4.07
CA SER A 317 -3.29 -8.18 3.79
C SER A 317 -2.11 -7.80 4.71
N ASN A 318 -1.91 -6.50 4.98
CA ASN A 318 -0.88 -6.03 5.90
C ASN A 318 -1.19 -6.39 7.35
N PHE A 319 -2.45 -6.34 7.78
CA PHE A 319 -2.90 -6.90 9.05
C PHE A 319 -2.57 -8.39 9.18
N ILE A 320 -2.90 -9.18 8.15
CA ILE A 320 -2.59 -10.62 8.14
C ILE A 320 -1.08 -10.83 8.27
N TYR A 321 -0.28 -10.07 7.52
CA TYR A 321 1.18 -10.18 7.56
C TYR A 321 1.75 -9.78 8.93
N GLY A 322 1.29 -8.66 9.52
CA GLY A 322 1.75 -8.18 10.83
C GLY A 322 1.53 -9.20 11.95
N LEU A 323 0.32 -9.78 12.04
CA LEU A 323 0.01 -10.82 13.03
C LEU A 323 0.79 -12.11 12.76
N SER A 324 0.98 -12.47 11.50
CA SER A 324 1.78 -13.63 11.10
C SER A 324 3.24 -13.45 11.54
N GLN A 325 3.81 -12.27 11.30
CA GLN A 325 5.19 -11.93 11.67
C GLN A 325 5.37 -11.91 13.19
N LEU A 326 4.38 -11.41 13.94
CA LEU A 326 4.37 -11.49 15.40
C LEU A 326 4.37 -12.95 15.89
N SER A 327 3.58 -13.82 15.25
CA SER A 327 3.47 -15.23 15.60
C SER A 327 4.79 -16.01 15.41
N VAL A 328 5.51 -15.74 14.31
CA VAL A 328 6.77 -16.41 13.97
C VAL A 328 7.93 -15.87 14.78
N SER A 329 8.03 -14.55 14.93
CA SER A 329 9.14 -13.91 15.66
C SER A 329 9.11 -14.18 17.16
N GLN A 330 7.90 -14.41 17.72
CA GLN A 330 7.66 -14.52 19.17
C GLN A 330 8.25 -13.34 19.95
N LEU A 331 8.15 -12.13 19.39
CA LEU A 331 8.53 -10.88 20.07
C LEU A 331 7.86 -10.78 21.46
N ILE A 332 6.59 -11.17 21.55
CA ILE A 332 5.89 -11.46 22.80
C ILE A 332 5.28 -12.88 22.75
N PRO A 333 5.09 -13.55 23.90
CA PRO A 333 4.46 -14.87 23.94
C PRO A 333 3.06 -14.91 23.32
N LEU A 334 2.77 -15.95 22.56
CA LEU A 334 1.52 -16.11 21.82
C LEU A 334 0.26 -15.93 22.70
N ASN A 335 0.29 -16.48 23.92
CA ASN A 335 -0.81 -16.44 24.88
C ASN A 335 -1.08 -15.05 25.48
N GLU A 336 -0.23 -14.05 25.24
CA GLU A 336 -0.41 -12.67 25.70
C GLU A 336 -1.26 -11.82 24.75
N TRP A 337 -1.50 -12.29 23.51
CA TRP A 337 -2.19 -11.50 22.49
C TRP A 337 -3.20 -12.29 21.65
N ILE A 338 -3.06 -13.61 21.50
CA ILE A 338 -4.01 -14.39 20.71
C ILE A 338 -5.25 -14.77 21.53
N SER A 339 -6.36 -14.11 21.25
CA SER A 339 -7.69 -14.45 21.78
C SER A 339 -8.54 -15.15 20.71
N ASP A 340 -9.66 -15.77 21.10
CA ASP A 340 -10.61 -16.35 20.13
C ASP A 340 -11.18 -15.28 19.19
N GLU A 341 -11.38 -14.06 19.69
CA GLU A 341 -11.82 -12.91 18.91
C GLU A 341 -10.79 -12.53 17.83
N ILE A 342 -9.51 -12.46 18.18
CA ILE A 342 -8.42 -12.21 17.23
C ILE A 342 -8.28 -13.36 16.22
N LYS A 343 -8.45 -14.61 16.65
CA LYS A 343 -8.43 -15.76 15.73
C LYS A 343 -9.56 -15.67 14.70
N ASN A 344 -10.76 -15.32 15.14
CA ASN A 344 -11.90 -15.13 14.24
C ASN A 344 -11.67 -13.97 13.28
N LEU A 345 -11.24 -12.80 13.79
CA LEU A 345 -10.93 -11.63 12.97
C LEU A 345 -9.84 -11.95 11.92
N PHE A 346 -8.79 -12.67 12.31
CA PHE A 346 -7.70 -13.09 11.43
C PHE A 346 -8.18 -14.01 10.29
N VAL A 347 -8.95 -15.06 10.61
CA VAL A 347 -9.48 -15.98 9.59
C VAL A 347 -10.50 -15.32 8.69
N ASN A 348 -11.43 -14.54 9.24
CA ASN A 348 -12.47 -13.89 8.45
C ASN A 348 -11.85 -12.88 7.46
N THR A 349 -10.86 -12.11 7.93
CA THR A 349 -10.12 -11.18 7.08
C THR A 349 -9.35 -11.92 5.98
N ALA A 350 -8.67 -13.02 6.31
CA ALA A 350 -8.01 -13.85 5.30
C ALA A 350 -9.00 -14.50 4.30
N THR A 351 -10.21 -14.84 4.77
CA THR A 351 -11.28 -15.38 3.92
C THR A 351 -11.80 -14.32 2.95
N TYR A 352 -11.90 -13.06 3.39
CA TYR A 352 -12.22 -11.91 2.53
C TYR A 352 -11.13 -11.71 1.46
N VAL A 353 -9.87 -11.59 1.86
CA VAL A 353 -8.72 -11.45 0.94
C VAL A 353 -8.68 -12.59 -0.09
N ASN A 354 -8.91 -13.82 0.36
CA ASN A 354 -9.04 -14.98 -0.50
C ASN A 354 -10.16 -14.83 -1.52
N TRP A 355 -11.36 -14.41 -1.10
CA TRP A 355 -12.50 -14.19 -1.99
C TRP A 355 -12.23 -13.10 -3.03
N VAL A 356 -11.59 -12.00 -2.63
CA VAL A 356 -11.23 -10.88 -3.51
C VAL A 356 -10.36 -11.35 -4.68
N ILE A 357 -9.36 -12.20 -4.42
CA ILE A 357 -8.51 -12.78 -5.48
C ILE A 357 -9.30 -13.82 -6.28
N GLN A 358 -9.94 -14.78 -5.63
CA GLN A 358 -10.56 -15.92 -6.30
C GLN A 358 -11.68 -15.54 -7.27
N THR A 359 -12.43 -14.48 -6.96
CA THR A 359 -13.52 -14.01 -7.83
C THR A 359 -13.07 -13.11 -8.96
N GLY A 360 -11.82 -12.62 -8.91
CA GLY A 360 -11.35 -11.58 -9.83
C GLY A 360 -11.97 -10.20 -9.58
N ARG A 361 -12.69 -10.02 -8.46
CA ARG A 361 -13.34 -8.74 -8.10
C ARG A 361 -12.35 -7.58 -8.04
N LEU A 362 -11.13 -7.86 -7.59
CA LEU A 362 -10.03 -6.90 -7.60
C LEU A 362 -9.74 -6.31 -8.99
N LEU A 363 -9.82 -7.14 -10.04
CA LEU A 363 -9.57 -6.69 -11.41
C LEU A 363 -10.74 -5.89 -11.99
N GLU A 364 -11.96 -6.14 -11.51
CA GLU A 364 -13.16 -5.44 -11.97
C GLU A 364 -13.27 -4.04 -11.38
N ARG A 365 -13.02 -3.92 -10.07
CA ARG A 365 -13.19 -2.69 -9.28
C ARG A 365 -12.00 -2.43 -8.35
N PRO A 366 -10.77 -2.29 -8.88
CA PRO A 366 -9.60 -1.99 -8.05
C PRO A 366 -9.76 -0.65 -7.32
N ASP A 367 -10.49 0.30 -7.91
CA ASP A 367 -10.81 1.60 -7.31
C ASP A 367 -11.62 1.53 -6.01
N LEU A 368 -12.30 0.40 -5.75
CA LEU A 368 -13.06 0.18 -4.50
C LEU A 368 -12.44 -0.91 -3.60
N GLY A 369 -11.76 -1.90 -4.18
CA GLY A 369 -11.17 -3.01 -3.43
C GLY A 369 -9.82 -2.69 -2.78
N ILE A 370 -9.06 -1.78 -3.41
CA ILE A 370 -7.76 -1.25 -2.96
C ILE A 370 -7.80 0.28 -3.01
N LEU A 371 -8.66 0.85 -2.16
CA LEU A 371 -8.95 2.28 -2.09
C LEU A 371 -7.69 3.15 -2.04
N TYR A 372 -6.62 2.68 -1.40
CA TYR A 372 -5.41 3.48 -1.24
C TYR A 372 -4.24 3.05 -2.12
N TYR A 373 -4.26 1.86 -2.71
CA TYR A 373 -3.13 1.27 -3.46
C TYR A 373 -3.52 1.07 -4.92
N PRO A 374 -3.26 2.02 -5.83
CA PRO A 374 -3.66 1.87 -7.22
C PRO A 374 -3.12 0.61 -7.92
N PRO A 375 -1.85 0.19 -7.72
CA PRO A 375 -1.34 -1.01 -8.35
C PRO A 375 -1.95 -2.28 -7.77
N ILE A 376 -2.61 -3.07 -8.62
CA ILE A 376 -3.20 -4.36 -8.19
C ILE A 376 -2.12 -5.34 -7.71
N TYR A 377 -0.88 -5.16 -8.18
CA TYR A 377 0.23 -6.04 -7.84
C TYR A 377 0.74 -5.86 -6.41
N ASP A 378 0.46 -4.71 -5.77
CA ASP A 378 0.78 -4.52 -4.35
C ASP A 378 0.01 -5.52 -3.50
N MET A 379 -1.28 -5.74 -3.81
CA MET A 379 -2.13 -6.71 -3.12
C MET A 379 -1.55 -8.14 -3.19
N TYR A 380 -1.17 -8.59 -4.38
CA TYR A 380 -0.57 -9.92 -4.56
C TYR A 380 0.75 -10.07 -3.79
N TRP A 381 1.58 -9.02 -3.77
CA TRP A 381 2.82 -9.03 -3.03
C TRP A 381 2.57 -9.04 -1.51
N PHE A 382 1.62 -8.26 -1.00
CA PHE A 382 1.30 -8.23 0.43
C PHE A 382 0.84 -9.61 0.91
N VAL A 383 -0.01 -10.29 0.13
CA VAL A 383 -0.43 -11.68 0.42
C VAL A 383 0.76 -12.64 0.35
N SER A 384 1.60 -12.56 -0.68
CA SER A 384 2.73 -13.47 -0.86
C SER A 384 3.77 -13.36 0.25
N ARG A 385 3.97 -12.17 0.85
CA ARG A 385 4.88 -11.98 1.99
C ARG A 385 4.50 -12.88 3.18
N THR A 386 3.20 -13.06 3.42
CA THR A 386 2.69 -14.00 4.44
C THR A 386 3.04 -15.45 4.08
N LEU A 387 2.94 -15.83 2.80
CA LEU A 387 3.30 -17.17 2.34
C LEU A 387 4.80 -17.44 2.54
N SER A 388 5.64 -16.50 2.11
CA SER A 388 7.10 -16.57 2.25
C SER A 388 7.52 -16.68 3.72
N LEU A 389 6.84 -15.95 4.62
CA LEU A 389 7.07 -16.02 6.05
C LEU A 389 6.79 -17.40 6.63
N PHE A 390 5.67 -18.04 6.30
CA PHE A 390 5.35 -19.37 6.84
C PHE A 390 6.03 -20.51 6.11
N SER A 391 6.46 -20.31 4.86
CA SER A 391 7.16 -21.33 4.11
C SER A 391 8.42 -21.79 4.86
N GLY A 392 8.53 -23.10 5.11
CA GLY A 392 9.67 -23.67 5.86
C GLY A 392 9.63 -23.53 7.38
N ASN A 393 8.64 -22.82 7.95
CA ASN A 393 8.49 -22.64 9.38
C ASN A 393 7.39 -23.53 9.98
N SER A 394 7.51 -23.84 11.27
CA SER A 394 6.43 -24.48 12.02
C SER A 394 5.36 -23.46 12.41
N PHE A 395 4.09 -23.84 12.31
CA PHE A 395 2.98 -22.99 12.73
C PHE A 395 2.84 -22.96 14.27
N PRO A 396 2.79 -21.78 14.90
CA PRO A 396 2.66 -21.67 16.35
C PRO A 396 1.23 -21.99 16.85
N ASP A 397 0.23 -21.89 15.98
CA ASP A 397 -1.17 -22.26 16.22
C ASP A 397 -1.80 -22.76 14.91
N PRO A 398 -2.71 -23.76 14.93
CA PRO A 398 -3.37 -24.30 13.73
C PRO A 398 -4.11 -23.25 12.88
N ILE A 399 -4.48 -22.11 13.48
CA ILE A 399 -5.14 -21.03 12.75
C ILE A 399 -4.26 -20.44 11.65
N PHE A 400 -2.95 -20.32 11.90
CA PHE A 400 -1.99 -19.80 10.93
C PHE A 400 -1.77 -20.78 9.78
N GLU A 401 -1.78 -22.09 10.06
CA GLU A 401 -1.71 -23.12 9.02
C GLU A 401 -2.95 -23.08 8.11
N THR A 402 -4.13 -22.87 8.70
CA THR A 402 -5.39 -22.75 7.96
C THR A 402 -5.34 -21.56 7.00
N VAL A 403 -4.93 -20.39 7.49
CA VAL A 403 -4.80 -19.18 6.67
C VAL A 403 -3.72 -19.34 5.60
N TYR A 404 -2.55 -19.88 5.95
CA TYR A 404 -1.47 -20.13 5.00
C TYR A 404 -1.93 -21.03 3.85
N ASN A 405 -2.57 -22.17 4.15
CA ASN A 405 -3.00 -23.12 3.12
C ASN A 405 -4.06 -22.51 2.17
N MET A 406 -4.98 -21.72 2.72
CA MET A 406 -5.98 -21.00 1.93
C MET A 406 -5.33 -19.99 0.98
N LEU A 407 -4.47 -19.11 1.51
CA LEU A 407 -3.79 -18.09 0.72
C LEU A 407 -2.80 -18.70 -0.29
N LEU A 408 -2.10 -19.78 0.06
CA LEU A 408 -1.17 -20.47 -0.83
C LEU A 408 -1.92 -21.02 -2.05
N SER A 409 -2.99 -21.78 -1.81
CA SER A 409 -3.82 -22.34 -2.87
C SER A 409 -4.34 -21.23 -3.80
N THR A 410 -4.78 -20.10 -3.24
CA THR A 410 -5.29 -18.98 -4.03
C THR A 410 -4.21 -18.27 -4.84
N MET A 411 -3.02 -18.08 -4.28
CA MET A 411 -1.90 -17.44 -4.97
C MET A 411 -1.27 -18.34 -6.03
N GLU A 412 -1.16 -19.66 -5.81
CA GLU A 412 -0.66 -20.61 -6.81
C GLU A 412 -1.62 -20.78 -8.00
N ASN A 413 -2.92 -20.54 -7.79
CA ASN A 413 -3.95 -20.63 -8.83
C ASN A 413 -4.31 -19.23 -9.36
N GLU A 414 -5.40 -18.65 -8.88
CA GLU A 414 -5.98 -17.41 -9.40
C GLU A 414 -5.02 -16.22 -9.30
N GLY A 415 -4.29 -16.07 -8.19
CA GLY A 415 -3.32 -14.97 -8.03
C GLY A 415 -2.24 -15.01 -9.11
N THR A 416 -1.61 -16.18 -9.31
CA THR A 416 -0.62 -16.37 -10.38
C THR A 416 -1.23 -16.16 -11.76
N ALA A 417 -2.42 -16.71 -12.03
CA ALA A 417 -3.09 -16.54 -13.31
C ALA A 417 -3.37 -15.06 -13.63
N GLN A 418 -3.79 -14.28 -12.63
CA GLN A 418 -4.08 -12.86 -12.77
C GLN A 418 -2.81 -12.04 -12.98
N ILE A 419 -1.72 -12.31 -12.24
CA ILE A 419 -0.41 -11.68 -12.47
C ILE A 419 0.06 -11.92 -13.90
N LEU A 420 0.00 -13.17 -14.36
CA LEU A 420 0.50 -13.54 -15.68
C LEU A 420 -0.37 -13.06 -16.84
N LYS A 421 -1.64 -12.72 -16.60
CA LYS A 421 -2.56 -12.26 -17.66
C LYS A 421 -2.07 -10.99 -18.37
N ALA A 422 -1.34 -10.13 -17.67
CA ALA A 422 -0.86 -8.84 -18.16
C ALA A 422 0.65 -8.79 -18.44
N VAL A 423 1.35 -9.93 -18.34
CA VAL A 423 2.80 -9.97 -18.61
C VAL A 423 3.09 -9.59 -20.06
N GLN A 424 4.08 -8.72 -20.24
CA GLN A 424 4.68 -8.42 -21.53
C GLN A 424 6.03 -9.13 -21.62
N GLU A 425 6.32 -9.74 -22.77
CA GLU A 425 7.53 -10.55 -22.94
C GLU A 425 8.26 -10.27 -24.26
N ASP A 426 9.58 -10.38 -24.21
CA ASP A 426 10.43 -10.61 -25.37
C ASP A 426 11.25 -11.90 -25.19
N SER A 427 12.22 -12.16 -26.08
CA SER A 427 13.02 -13.40 -26.02
C SER A 427 13.74 -13.65 -24.69
N ASN A 428 14.11 -12.60 -23.94
CA ASN A 428 14.93 -12.70 -22.73
C ASN A 428 14.36 -11.95 -21.51
N ASN A 429 13.27 -11.20 -21.69
CA ASN A 429 12.74 -10.31 -20.67
C ASN A 429 11.23 -10.46 -20.50
N ALA A 430 10.76 -10.22 -19.28
CA ALA A 430 9.35 -10.12 -18.92
C ALA A 430 9.16 -8.86 -18.07
N TRP A 431 8.07 -8.12 -18.25
CA TRP A 431 7.75 -6.93 -17.48
C TRP A 431 6.25 -6.69 -17.38
N TRP A 432 5.86 -5.83 -16.45
CA TRP A 432 4.48 -5.44 -16.19
C TRP A 432 4.37 -3.91 -16.21
N ASP A 433 3.28 -3.44 -16.81
CA ASP A 433 2.84 -2.04 -16.76
C ASP A 433 1.52 -2.01 -15.99
N ASP A 434 1.25 -0.92 -15.28
CA ASP A 434 -0.03 -0.78 -14.58
C ASP A 434 -0.57 0.64 -14.74
N PHE A 435 -0.21 1.56 -13.84
CA PHE A 435 -0.98 2.77 -13.60
C PHE A 435 -0.37 4.03 -14.24
N LEU A 436 0.93 4.28 -14.08
CA LEU A 436 1.53 5.56 -14.46
C LEU A 436 1.94 5.60 -15.95
N GLY A 437 1.29 6.47 -16.72
CA GLY A 437 1.71 6.80 -18.09
C GLY A 437 1.41 5.73 -19.14
N ASP A 438 0.52 4.78 -18.84
CA ASP A 438 0.06 3.73 -19.75
C ASP A 438 -0.90 4.26 -20.84
N ASN A 439 -1.56 5.38 -20.58
CA ASN A 439 -2.59 6.01 -21.43
C ASN A 439 -2.23 7.43 -21.92
N ASP A 440 -0.94 7.78 -21.90
CA ASP A 440 -0.49 9.07 -22.39
C ASP A 440 -0.63 9.20 -23.93
N THR A 441 -0.53 10.44 -24.41
CA THR A 441 -0.52 10.76 -25.84
C THR A 441 0.66 11.65 -26.20
N ASN A 442 1.07 11.64 -27.46
CA ASN A 442 2.01 12.64 -27.97
C ASN A 442 1.28 13.96 -28.30
N LEU A 443 2.03 14.96 -28.79
CA LEU A 443 1.50 16.28 -29.16
C LEU A 443 0.40 16.27 -30.24
N ILE A 444 0.26 15.18 -31.00
CA ILE A 444 -0.78 15.03 -32.03
C ILE A 444 -1.90 14.06 -31.60
N GLY A 445 -1.97 13.69 -30.31
CA GLY A 445 -3.01 12.85 -29.74
C GLY A 445 -2.86 11.34 -30.03
N LYS A 446 -1.71 10.89 -30.50
CA LYS A 446 -1.44 9.45 -30.66
C LYS A 446 -1.01 8.87 -29.32
N HIS A 447 -1.61 7.75 -28.93
CA HIS A 447 -1.24 6.98 -27.75
C HIS A 447 0.28 6.68 -27.69
N VAL A 448 0.85 6.85 -26.49
CA VAL A 448 2.24 6.55 -26.13
C VAL A 448 2.21 5.90 -24.75
N ASN A 449 2.76 4.70 -24.64
CA ASN A 449 2.96 4.04 -23.36
C ASN A 449 4.32 4.42 -22.77
N ASN A 450 4.33 5.37 -21.84
CA ASN A 450 5.53 5.79 -21.12
C ASN A 450 5.87 4.84 -19.97
N ALA A 451 4.87 4.17 -19.38
CA ALA A 451 4.98 3.22 -18.26
C ALA A 451 5.99 3.67 -17.19
N GLU A 452 5.69 4.79 -16.56
CA GLU A 452 6.60 5.46 -15.62
C GLU A 452 6.80 4.66 -14.32
N ASP A 453 5.89 3.73 -14.02
CA ASP A 453 5.95 2.80 -12.90
C ASP A 453 6.43 1.39 -13.25
N ARG A 454 6.81 1.12 -14.50
CA ARG A 454 7.19 -0.23 -14.98
C ARG A 454 8.22 -0.95 -14.12
N ILE A 455 9.22 -0.23 -13.61
CA ILE A 455 10.25 -0.82 -12.73
C ILE A 455 9.61 -1.34 -11.44
N PHE A 456 8.77 -0.51 -10.82
CA PHE A 456 8.06 -0.85 -9.60
C PHE A 456 7.08 -2.00 -9.81
N THR A 457 6.19 -1.89 -10.80
CA THR A 457 5.19 -2.91 -11.11
C THR A 457 5.85 -4.27 -11.39
N THR A 458 6.96 -4.26 -12.13
CA THR A 458 7.74 -5.48 -12.40
C THR A 458 8.38 -6.01 -11.12
N SER A 459 8.94 -5.16 -10.24
CA SER A 459 9.60 -5.62 -9.02
C SER A 459 8.63 -6.24 -8.02
N ILE A 460 7.44 -5.67 -7.83
CA ILE A 460 6.42 -6.21 -6.92
C ILE A 460 5.80 -7.49 -7.49
N ALA A 461 5.53 -7.57 -8.81
CA ALA A 461 5.08 -8.80 -9.45
C ALA A 461 6.11 -9.94 -9.31
N MET A 462 7.41 -9.63 -9.43
CA MET A 462 8.48 -10.59 -9.17
C MET A 462 8.56 -11.02 -7.71
N ASN A 463 8.44 -10.10 -6.76
CA ASN A 463 8.37 -10.49 -5.35
C ASN A 463 7.16 -11.41 -5.09
N ALA A 464 5.99 -11.09 -5.64
CA ALA A 464 4.77 -11.89 -5.50
C ALA A 464 4.94 -13.31 -6.04
N LEU A 465 5.44 -13.45 -7.27
CA LEU A 465 5.67 -14.76 -7.90
C LEU A 465 6.75 -15.57 -7.18
N ILE A 466 7.86 -14.94 -6.78
CA ILE A 466 8.94 -15.62 -6.07
C ILE A 466 8.42 -16.12 -4.71
N ASP A 467 7.80 -15.27 -3.91
CA ASP A 467 7.31 -15.63 -2.57
C ASP A 467 6.21 -16.70 -2.61
N THR A 468 5.42 -16.74 -3.68
CA THR A 468 4.39 -17.78 -3.89
C THR A 468 5.04 -19.13 -4.22
N TRP A 469 5.94 -19.16 -5.20
CA TRP A 469 6.45 -20.41 -5.81
C TRP A 469 7.74 -20.94 -5.18
N THR A 470 8.18 -20.38 -4.06
CA THR A 470 9.37 -20.83 -3.36
C THR A 470 9.10 -21.13 -1.88
N ILE A 471 10.04 -21.84 -1.29
CA ILE A 471 10.12 -22.13 0.15
C ILE A 471 11.33 -21.40 0.70
N ARG A 472 11.16 -20.77 1.85
CA ARG A 472 12.21 -20.07 2.59
C ARG A 472 12.70 -20.90 3.78
N ASN A 473 13.83 -21.57 3.62
CA ASN A 473 14.50 -22.30 4.72
C ASN A 473 15.77 -21.59 5.13
N ASP A 474 15.95 -21.27 6.42
CA ASP A 474 17.12 -20.55 6.94
C ASP A 474 17.48 -19.30 6.12
N TYR A 475 16.45 -18.56 5.69
CA TYR A 475 16.55 -17.35 4.87
C TYR A 475 17.12 -17.53 3.46
N LYS A 476 17.10 -18.77 2.96
CA LYS A 476 17.40 -19.10 1.55
C LYS A 476 16.13 -19.56 0.84
N TYR A 477 16.00 -19.14 -0.40
CA TYR A 477 14.87 -19.49 -1.23
C TYR A 477 15.20 -20.70 -2.11
N THR A 478 14.26 -21.62 -2.21
CA THR A 478 14.32 -22.78 -3.12
C THR A 478 12.98 -22.98 -3.78
N TRP A 479 12.94 -23.41 -5.04
CA TRP A 479 11.69 -23.73 -5.72
C TRP A 479 10.88 -24.77 -4.96
N ARG A 480 9.56 -24.59 -4.94
CA ARG A 480 8.62 -25.67 -4.59
C ARG A 480 8.73 -26.79 -5.61
N GLN A 481 8.51 -28.03 -5.18
CA GLN A 481 8.68 -29.22 -6.04
C GLN A 481 7.75 -29.18 -7.26
N GLU A 482 6.56 -28.63 -7.06
CA GLU A 482 5.47 -28.50 -8.01
C GLU A 482 5.55 -27.23 -8.88
N THR A 483 6.58 -26.39 -8.71
CA THR A 483 6.72 -25.14 -9.47
C THR A 483 6.78 -25.42 -10.98
N PRO A 484 5.83 -24.93 -11.78
CA PRO A 484 5.86 -25.13 -13.23
C PRO A 484 7.06 -24.46 -13.89
N GLU A 485 7.65 -25.10 -14.90
CA GLU A 485 8.82 -24.57 -15.61
C GLU A 485 8.56 -23.21 -16.28
N TYR A 486 7.34 -22.98 -16.77
CA TYR A 486 6.98 -21.68 -17.36
C TYR A 486 6.99 -20.56 -16.31
N ILE A 487 6.67 -20.84 -15.04
CA ILE A 487 6.76 -19.86 -13.96
C ILE A 487 8.23 -19.49 -13.70
N LYS A 488 9.11 -20.50 -13.64
CA LYS A 488 10.56 -20.28 -13.48
C LYS A 488 11.13 -19.44 -14.61
N ASP A 489 10.74 -19.72 -15.86
CA ASP A 489 11.15 -18.96 -17.04
C ASP A 489 10.71 -17.49 -16.96
N ILE A 490 9.44 -17.24 -16.60
CA ILE A 490 8.92 -15.87 -16.44
C ILE A 490 9.65 -15.13 -15.33
N ILE A 491 9.88 -15.76 -14.17
CA ILE A 491 10.63 -15.14 -13.08
C ILE A 491 12.05 -14.81 -13.52
N GLN A 492 12.76 -15.73 -14.18
CA GLN A 492 14.12 -15.48 -14.67
C GLN A 492 14.15 -14.31 -15.68
N LYS A 493 13.20 -14.26 -16.61
CA LYS A 493 13.05 -13.16 -17.58
C LYS A 493 12.75 -11.82 -16.90
N GLY A 494 11.89 -11.82 -15.88
CA GLY A 494 11.57 -10.61 -15.12
C GLY A 494 12.77 -10.08 -14.32
N ILE A 495 13.53 -10.97 -13.69
CA ILE A 495 14.77 -10.61 -12.99
C ILE A 495 15.82 -10.10 -13.97
N ASN A 496 15.96 -10.70 -15.14
CA ASN A 496 16.86 -10.20 -16.20
C ASN A 496 16.48 -8.78 -16.64
N TRP A 497 15.19 -8.51 -16.79
CA TRP A 497 14.69 -7.17 -17.12
C TRP A 497 15.05 -6.16 -16.02
N LEU A 498 14.79 -6.49 -14.74
CA LEU A 498 15.11 -5.62 -13.61
C LEU A 498 16.62 -5.34 -13.51
N VAL A 499 17.46 -6.36 -13.65
CA VAL A 499 18.93 -6.24 -13.67
C VAL A 499 19.40 -5.30 -14.78
N LYS A 500 18.75 -5.34 -15.94
CA LYS A 500 19.10 -4.52 -17.10
C LYS A 500 18.65 -3.07 -16.96
N TYR A 501 17.47 -2.83 -16.39
CA TYR A 501 16.80 -1.54 -16.50
C TYR A 501 16.69 -0.73 -15.22
N SER A 502 16.74 -1.36 -14.04
CA SER A 502 16.47 -0.72 -12.74
C SER A 502 17.35 0.49 -12.41
N ILE A 503 18.63 0.44 -12.79
CA ILE A 503 19.60 1.53 -12.59
C ILE A 503 19.91 2.28 -13.89
N SER A 504 19.23 1.94 -14.98
CA SER A 504 19.39 2.61 -16.27
C SER A 504 18.56 3.89 -16.30
N SER A 505 18.95 4.87 -17.11
CA SER A 505 18.13 6.07 -17.36
C SER A 505 17.00 5.83 -18.37
N THR A 506 16.68 4.57 -18.69
CA THR A 506 15.68 4.22 -19.71
C THR A 506 14.27 4.46 -19.21
N TYR A 507 14.02 4.09 -17.95
CA TYR A 507 12.73 4.20 -17.29
C TYR A 507 12.90 4.97 -15.98
N LYS A 508 11.83 5.65 -15.56
CA LYS A 508 11.81 6.33 -14.28
C LYS A 508 11.50 5.31 -13.17
N PRO A 509 11.98 5.54 -11.95
CA PRO A 509 11.65 4.72 -10.77
C PRO A 509 10.39 5.27 -10.07
N GLU A 510 9.42 5.80 -10.81
CA GLU A 510 8.18 6.29 -10.19
C GLU A 510 7.35 5.09 -9.72
N ASN A 511 6.51 5.29 -8.72
CA ASN A 511 5.62 4.25 -8.21
C ASN A 511 4.43 4.89 -7.51
N PRO A 512 3.18 4.56 -7.87
CA PRO A 512 2.02 5.08 -7.18
C PRO A 512 1.68 4.17 -5.99
N PHE A 513 2.57 4.05 -5.01
CA PHE A 513 2.42 3.10 -3.90
C PHE A 513 1.27 3.44 -2.95
N PHE A 514 0.78 4.67 -2.98
CA PHE A 514 -0.36 5.13 -2.19
C PHE A 514 -1.12 6.24 -2.93
N SER A 515 -2.40 6.46 -2.59
CA SER A 515 -3.27 7.46 -3.22
C SER A 515 -4.44 7.85 -2.33
N GLY A 516 -5.07 9.00 -2.60
CA GLY A 516 -6.30 9.38 -1.93
C GLY A 516 -7.48 8.50 -2.33
N SER A 517 -8.38 8.15 -1.41
CA SER A 517 -9.46 7.17 -1.64
C SER A 517 -10.51 7.58 -2.68
N GLY A 518 -10.60 8.86 -3.04
CA GLY A 518 -11.42 9.35 -4.14
C GLY A 518 -10.60 9.54 -5.42
N LYS A 519 -10.82 8.70 -6.43
CA LYS A 519 -10.12 8.70 -7.73
C LYS A 519 -10.83 9.53 -8.79
N SER A 520 -12.15 9.54 -8.73
CA SER A 520 -13.04 10.25 -9.64
C SER A 520 -14.41 10.46 -8.95
N PRO A 521 -15.32 11.27 -9.53
CA PRO A 521 -16.70 11.32 -9.07
C PRO A 521 -17.31 9.93 -8.90
N ASP A 522 -17.02 8.99 -9.80
CA ASP A 522 -17.58 7.63 -9.78
C ASP A 522 -17.07 6.77 -8.61
N SER A 523 -16.00 7.17 -7.93
CA SER A 523 -15.46 6.49 -6.74
C SER A 523 -15.87 7.15 -5.42
N MET A 524 -16.83 8.07 -5.45
CA MET A 524 -17.36 8.73 -4.24
C MET A 524 -18.49 7.90 -3.62
N PRO A 525 -18.58 7.82 -2.27
CA PRO A 525 -19.54 6.93 -1.60
C PRO A 525 -21.00 7.31 -1.82
N PHE A 526 -21.28 8.58 -2.12
CA PHE A 526 -22.63 9.09 -2.29
C PHE A 526 -23.41 8.49 -3.47
N TRP A 527 -22.72 7.89 -4.44
CA TRP A 527 -23.37 7.31 -5.63
C TRP A 527 -23.65 5.82 -5.49
N TYR A 528 -23.38 5.22 -4.33
CA TYR A 528 -23.57 3.81 -4.07
C TYR A 528 -24.77 3.61 -3.13
N PRO A 529 -25.38 2.40 -3.12
CA PRO A 529 -26.45 2.07 -2.19
C PRO A 529 -26.12 2.49 -0.75
N ALA A 530 -27.09 3.10 -0.08
CA ALA A 530 -27.01 3.49 1.32
C ALA A 530 -28.33 3.14 2.03
N THR A 531 -28.25 2.51 3.19
CA THR A 531 -29.39 2.31 4.09
C THR A 531 -29.36 3.26 5.28
N TYR A 532 -28.26 3.99 5.46
CA TYR A 532 -28.07 4.96 6.52
C TYR A 532 -27.52 6.28 5.97
N ILE A 533 -28.19 7.39 6.29
CA ILE A 533 -27.72 8.74 5.95
C ILE A 533 -27.91 9.65 7.18
N GLU A 534 -26.84 10.35 7.58
CA GLU A 534 -26.85 11.25 8.73
C GLU A 534 -25.99 12.48 8.46
N TYR A 535 -26.38 13.65 8.97
CA TYR A 535 -25.48 14.79 9.06
C TYR A 535 -24.59 14.72 10.32
N LEU A 536 -23.43 15.36 10.29
CA LEU A 536 -22.51 15.47 11.45
C LEU A 536 -23.15 16.10 12.70
N ASN A 537 -24.29 16.78 12.58
CA ASN A 537 -25.05 17.29 13.72
C ASN A 537 -26.04 16.27 14.33
N GLY A 538 -26.14 15.06 13.79
CA GLY A 538 -27.08 14.02 14.23
C GLY A 538 -28.43 13.99 13.50
N THR A 539 -28.63 14.82 12.49
CA THR A 539 -29.87 14.80 11.72
C THR A 539 -29.87 13.61 10.76
N VAL A 540 -30.69 12.60 11.06
CA VAL A 540 -30.92 11.45 10.19
C VAL A 540 -31.76 11.85 8.99
N VAL A 541 -31.38 11.37 7.80
CA VAL A 541 -32.09 11.59 6.54
C VAL A 541 -32.64 10.24 6.06
N PRO A 542 -33.91 10.15 5.63
CA PRO A 542 -34.42 8.95 4.97
C PRO A 542 -33.63 8.62 3.70
N PRO A 543 -33.09 7.39 3.53
CA PRO A 543 -32.31 7.02 2.36
C PRO A 543 -33.08 7.09 1.04
N ASP A 544 -34.40 6.89 1.08
CA ASP A 544 -35.33 6.99 -0.06
C ASP A 544 -35.65 8.45 -0.44
N SER A 545 -35.16 9.42 0.33
CA SER A 545 -35.34 10.86 0.10
C SER A 545 -34.05 11.63 0.44
N PRO A 546 -32.92 11.33 -0.26
CA PRO A 546 -31.66 11.99 0.02
C PRO A 546 -31.73 13.50 -0.26
N PRO A 547 -30.93 14.34 0.41
CA PRO A 547 -30.93 15.77 0.15
C PRO A 547 -30.48 16.07 -1.28
N SER A 548 -30.93 17.20 -1.82
CA SER A 548 -30.57 17.62 -3.18
C SER A 548 -29.12 18.12 -3.31
N VAL A 549 -28.40 18.28 -2.20
CA VAL A 549 -27.03 18.80 -2.16
C VAL A 549 -26.18 17.88 -1.27
N ILE A 550 -25.08 17.40 -1.82
CA ILE A 550 -24.04 16.68 -1.09
C ILE A 550 -23.13 17.71 -0.42
N THR A 551 -22.79 17.47 0.85
CA THR A 551 -21.91 18.35 1.64
C THR A 551 -20.90 17.50 2.39
N THR A 552 -19.79 18.10 2.81
CA THR A 552 -18.77 17.47 3.67
C THR A 552 -19.30 17.06 5.05
N TYR A 553 -20.46 17.58 5.45
CA TYR A 553 -21.14 17.22 6.69
C TYR A 553 -22.05 16.00 6.59
N LEU A 554 -22.15 15.37 5.41
CA LEU A 554 -23.04 14.25 5.17
C LEU A 554 -22.29 12.92 5.29
N ILE A 555 -22.85 11.99 6.06
CA ILE A 555 -22.41 10.61 6.20
C ILE A 555 -23.37 9.72 5.39
N THR A 556 -22.82 8.83 4.57
CA THR A 556 -23.55 7.76 3.88
C THR A 556 -22.94 6.41 4.23
N ALA A 557 -23.77 5.43 4.58
CA ALA A 557 -23.32 4.11 4.95
C ALA A 557 -24.34 3.02 4.64
N MET A 558 -23.86 1.79 4.70
CA MET A 558 -24.66 0.57 4.65
C MET A 558 -24.70 -0.09 6.02
N GLU A 559 -25.91 -0.39 6.46
CA GLU A 559 -26.25 -1.14 7.67
C GLU A 559 -26.70 -2.55 7.31
N GLY A 560 -26.14 -3.55 7.99
CA GLY A 560 -26.56 -4.95 7.86
C GLY A 560 -26.20 -5.60 6.53
N ILE A 561 -26.90 -6.68 6.19
CA ILE A 561 -26.69 -7.46 4.95
C ILE A 561 -28.03 -7.54 4.22
N LEU A 562 -28.10 -6.90 3.04
CA LEU A 562 -29.25 -6.97 2.16
C LEU A 562 -29.32 -8.31 1.43
N SER A 563 -30.52 -8.67 0.98
CA SER A 563 -30.70 -9.74 0.00
C SER A 563 -30.23 -9.28 -1.38
N SER A 564 -29.83 -10.22 -2.24
CA SER A 564 -29.52 -9.97 -3.65
C SER A 564 -30.62 -9.18 -4.36
N ASP A 565 -31.90 -9.47 -4.08
CA ASP A 565 -33.03 -8.79 -4.72
C ASP A 565 -33.11 -7.31 -4.30
N ASP A 566 -33.01 -7.02 -3.00
CA ASP A 566 -33.05 -5.65 -2.48
C ASP A 566 -31.81 -4.86 -2.93
N TYR A 567 -30.63 -5.49 -2.88
CA TYR A 567 -29.38 -4.91 -3.33
C TYR A 567 -29.43 -4.55 -4.82
N ASN A 568 -29.87 -5.48 -5.67
CA ASN A 568 -29.97 -5.24 -7.11
C ASN A 568 -30.99 -4.14 -7.43
N HIS A 569 -32.10 -4.05 -6.68
CA HIS A 569 -33.04 -2.95 -6.81
C HIS A 569 -32.36 -1.59 -6.55
N MET A 570 -31.63 -1.47 -5.43
CA MET A 570 -30.90 -0.24 -5.09
C MET A 570 -29.81 0.10 -6.12
N VAL A 571 -29.11 -0.90 -6.66
CA VAL A 571 -28.01 -0.65 -7.62
C VAL A 571 -28.53 -0.25 -8.99
N TYR A 572 -29.55 -0.94 -9.51
CA TYR A 572 -29.94 -0.86 -10.92
C TYR A 572 -31.22 -0.07 -11.19
N ASP A 573 -32.14 0.01 -10.21
CA ASP A 573 -33.45 0.63 -10.40
C ASP A 573 -33.57 2.01 -9.71
N GLU A 574 -32.76 2.26 -8.68
CA GLU A 574 -32.77 3.50 -7.90
C GLU A 574 -31.70 4.50 -8.33
N LEU A 575 -31.91 5.78 -7.96
CA LEU A 575 -30.94 6.85 -8.12
C LEU A 575 -30.45 7.30 -6.74
N HIS A 576 -29.15 7.34 -6.55
CA HIS A 576 -28.48 7.84 -5.34
C HIS A 576 -28.10 9.30 -5.57
N PHE A 577 -28.75 10.22 -4.86
CA PHE A 577 -28.56 11.66 -5.05
C PHE A 577 -28.74 12.11 -6.52
N GLN A 578 -29.78 11.58 -7.17
CA GLN A 578 -30.11 11.81 -8.59
C GLN A 578 -29.11 11.25 -9.61
N SER A 579 -28.14 10.45 -9.16
CA SER A 579 -27.16 9.78 -10.01
C SER A 579 -27.33 8.26 -9.96
N PRO A 580 -27.13 7.54 -11.07
CA PRO A 580 -27.10 6.09 -11.06
C PRO A 580 -25.84 5.57 -10.35
N THR A 581 -25.90 4.33 -9.85
CA THR A 581 -24.72 3.65 -9.30
C THR A 581 -23.64 3.47 -10.38
N PRO A 582 -22.39 3.87 -10.16
CA PRO A 582 -21.29 3.60 -11.09
C PRO A 582 -20.92 2.12 -11.07
N THR A 583 -21.37 1.39 -12.09
CA THR A 583 -21.18 -0.07 -12.19
C THR A 583 -19.91 -0.48 -12.93
N ASN A 584 -19.35 0.42 -13.76
CA ASN A 584 -18.16 0.15 -14.57
C ASN A 584 -16.99 1.02 -14.14
N PHE A 585 -15.83 0.40 -13.90
CA PHE A 585 -14.58 1.13 -13.73
C PHE A 585 -13.90 1.35 -15.08
N THR A 586 -13.64 2.60 -15.44
CA THR A 586 -13.01 2.96 -16.74
C THR A 586 -11.50 3.08 -16.67
N GLY A 587 -10.88 2.67 -15.56
CA GLY A 587 -9.44 2.85 -15.31
C GLY A 587 -9.11 4.11 -14.53
N PHE A 588 -7.90 4.13 -13.97
CA PHE A 588 -7.39 5.25 -13.16
C PHE A 588 -7.06 6.50 -13.99
N ASN A 589 -6.95 6.36 -15.31
CA ASN A 589 -6.69 7.46 -16.25
C ASN A 589 -8.00 7.97 -16.90
N SER A 590 -9.07 8.08 -16.11
CA SER A 590 -10.33 8.72 -16.51
C SER A 590 -10.21 10.26 -16.46
N ALA A 591 -11.23 11.01 -16.88
CA ALA A 591 -11.13 12.46 -17.16
C ALA A 591 -10.87 13.39 -15.93
N THR A 592 -10.51 12.84 -14.77
CA THR A 592 -10.30 13.58 -13.51
C THR A 592 -8.89 13.42 -12.96
N PHE A 593 -8.54 14.23 -11.97
CA PHE A 593 -7.26 14.17 -11.25
C PHE A 593 -7.46 13.69 -9.81
N PHE A 594 -6.42 13.09 -9.23
CA PHE A 594 -6.37 12.73 -7.80
C PHE A 594 -4.91 12.64 -7.33
N PRO A 595 -4.63 12.79 -6.03
CA PRO A 595 -3.27 12.69 -5.52
C PRO A 595 -2.78 11.25 -5.43
N TYR A 596 -1.51 11.03 -5.74
CA TYR A 596 -0.80 9.78 -5.48
C TYR A 596 0.60 10.06 -4.92
N TRP A 597 1.17 9.09 -4.22
CA TRP A 597 2.49 9.18 -3.61
C TRP A 597 3.48 8.32 -4.36
N SER A 598 4.70 8.84 -4.51
CA SER A 598 5.81 8.15 -5.17
C SER A 598 7.13 8.29 -4.42
N SER A 599 7.85 7.18 -4.30
CA SER A 599 9.17 7.14 -3.68
C SER A 599 10.16 6.31 -4.53
N PRO A 600 11.09 6.94 -5.25
CA PRO A 600 12.13 6.21 -5.97
C PRO A 600 12.92 5.22 -5.09
N ALA A 601 13.14 5.57 -3.81
CA ALA A 601 13.80 4.69 -2.84
C ALA A 601 13.01 3.40 -2.60
N PHE A 602 11.68 3.47 -2.62
CA PHE A 602 10.83 2.30 -2.48
C PHE A 602 10.91 1.38 -3.71
N THR A 603 10.90 1.95 -4.92
CA THR A 603 11.10 1.19 -6.17
C THR A 603 12.46 0.47 -6.19
N TYR A 604 13.53 1.16 -5.79
CA TYR A 604 14.84 0.52 -5.71
C TYR A 604 14.88 -0.57 -4.64
N SER A 605 14.21 -0.38 -3.50
CA SER A 605 14.12 -1.37 -2.43
C SER A 605 13.39 -2.63 -2.86
N THR A 606 12.21 -2.52 -3.45
CA THR A 606 11.44 -3.68 -3.93
C THR A 606 12.19 -4.43 -5.05
N THR A 607 12.88 -3.70 -5.92
CA THR A 607 13.76 -4.28 -6.95
C THR A 607 14.93 -5.03 -6.34
N LEU A 608 15.60 -4.42 -5.35
CA LEU A 608 16.70 -5.05 -4.61
C LEU A 608 16.22 -6.36 -4.00
N LEU A 609 15.06 -6.36 -3.34
CA LEU A 609 14.51 -7.57 -2.71
C LEU A 609 14.23 -8.68 -3.72
N ALA A 610 13.62 -8.37 -4.86
CA ALA A 610 13.33 -9.37 -5.89
C ALA A 610 14.62 -10.04 -6.41
N ILE A 611 15.63 -9.23 -6.74
CA ILE A 611 16.93 -9.72 -7.21
C ILE A 611 17.65 -10.50 -6.10
N SER A 612 17.60 -10.01 -4.86
CA SER A 612 18.17 -10.69 -3.69
C SER A 612 17.55 -12.07 -3.48
N LYS A 613 16.22 -12.19 -3.47
CA LYS A 613 15.53 -13.49 -3.34
C LYS A 613 15.95 -14.43 -4.47
N TYR A 614 15.89 -13.96 -5.72
CA TYR A 614 16.25 -14.77 -6.89
C TYR A 614 17.71 -15.24 -6.87
N SER A 615 18.64 -14.37 -6.47
CA SER A 615 20.06 -14.72 -6.37
C SER A 615 20.28 -15.92 -5.46
N THR A 616 19.53 -16.03 -4.35
CA THR A 616 19.66 -17.17 -3.43
C THR A 616 19.06 -18.47 -3.96
N ILE A 617 18.05 -18.40 -4.83
CA ILE A 617 17.52 -19.57 -5.55
C ILE A 617 18.63 -20.16 -6.42
N THR A 618 19.24 -19.34 -7.26
CA THR A 618 20.32 -19.79 -8.17
C THR A 618 21.54 -20.34 -7.41
N GLN A 619 21.90 -19.75 -6.27
CA GLN A 619 22.97 -20.27 -5.41
C GLN A 619 22.65 -21.64 -4.81
N SER A 620 21.38 -21.89 -4.49
CA SER A 620 20.94 -23.15 -3.89
C SER A 620 20.92 -24.29 -4.92
N GLU A 621 20.54 -23.99 -6.17
CA GLU A 621 20.59 -24.96 -7.27
C GLU A 621 22.02 -25.38 -7.63
N ASN A 622 22.99 -24.46 -7.58
CA ASN A 622 24.39 -24.75 -7.93
C ASN A 622 25.15 -25.57 -6.87
N LYS A 623 24.58 -25.78 -5.68
CA LYS A 623 25.18 -26.59 -4.61
C LYS A 623 24.72 -28.05 -4.60
N ASN A 624 23.65 -28.36 -5.33
CA ASN A 624 23.14 -29.71 -5.56
C ASN A 624 23.66 -30.24 -6.90
#